data_AF-A0A0F9IZ28-F1
#
_entry.id   AF-A0A0F9IZ28-F1
#
_cell.length_a   1.000
_cell.length_b   1.000
_cell.length_c   1.000
_cell.angle_alpha   90.00
_cell.angle_beta   90.00
_cell.angle_gamma   90.00
#
_symmetry.space_group_name_H-M   'P 1'
#
loop_
_entity.id
_entity.type
_entity.pdbx_description
1 polymer ?
#
loop_
_entity_poly.entity_id
_entity_poly.type
_entity_poly.pdbx_seq_one_letter_code
_entity_poly.pdbx_strand_id
1 'polypeptide(L)' 'DEKALKVPVISPVFKDWSNDKLKIISFYAKKARGSMVKYIVDKDVKTLEDLKGFDYNDYTFSDSHTSKKNEPVFIR' A
#
# COMPACT_ATOMS: atom_id res chain seq x y z
N ASP A 1 5.58 17.87 -4.11
CA ASP A 1 6.15 18.46 -2.88
C ASP A 1 6.83 17.48 -1.91
N GLU A 2 7.28 16.29 -2.35
CA GLU A 2 8.02 15.39 -1.45
C GLU A 2 9.43 15.92 -1.10
N LYS A 3 10.04 16.68 -2.00
CA LYS A 3 11.39 17.24 -1.82
C LYS A 3 11.50 18.27 -0.67
N ALA A 4 10.37 18.87 -0.27
CA ALA A 4 10.33 19.87 0.80
C ALA A 4 10.27 19.22 2.20
N LEU A 5 9.86 17.96 2.29
CA LEU A 5 9.71 17.24 3.54
C LEU A 5 11.05 16.64 3.97
N LYS A 6 11.46 16.92 5.21
CA LYS A 6 12.69 16.35 5.82
C LYS A 6 12.47 14.98 6.47
N VAL A 7 11.34 14.35 6.20
CA VAL A 7 10.91 13.08 6.79
C VAL A 7 10.68 12.03 5.70
N PRO A 8 10.89 10.74 5.99
CA PRO A 8 10.62 9.69 5.02
C PRO A 8 9.12 9.65 4.70
N VAL A 9 8.78 9.80 3.42
CA VAL A 9 7.41 9.67 2.92
C VAL A 9 7.20 8.23 2.45
N ILE A 10 6.18 7.58 3.01
CA ILE A 10 5.78 6.23 2.61
C ILE A 10 4.52 6.34 1.74
N SER A 11 4.60 5.75 0.54
CA SER A 11 3.56 5.84 -0.50
C SER A 11 3.13 4.43 -0.93
N PRO A 12 2.22 3.77 -0.18
CA PRO A 12 1.71 2.44 -0.54
C PRO A 12 1.06 2.41 -1.92
N VAL A 13 1.33 1.35 -2.68
CA VAL A 13 0.80 1.17 -4.04
C VAL A 13 -0.09 -0.08 -4.06
N PHE A 14 -1.32 0.07 -4.54
CA PHE A 14 -2.28 -1.02 -4.67
C PHE A 14 -2.40 -1.42 -6.14
N LYS A 15 -2.18 -2.70 -6.43
CA LYS A 15 -2.27 -3.29 -7.77
C LYS A 15 -3.23 -4.46 -7.76
N ASP A 16 -3.93 -4.63 -8.87
CA ASP A 16 -4.85 -5.72 -9.11
C ASP A 16 -4.44 -6.49 -10.36
N TRP A 17 -4.69 -7.80 -10.37
CA TRP A 17 -4.56 -8.61 -11.57
C TRP A 17 -5.60 -8.22 -12.62
N SER A 18 -5.14 -7.90 -13.82
CA SER A 18 -5.98 -7.59 -14.97
C SER A 18 -5.34 -8.16 -16.24
N ASN A 19 -5.99 -9.17 -16.84
CA ASN A 19 -5.48 -9.89 -18.01
C ASN A 19 -4.01 -10.34 -17.82
N ASP A 20 -3.77 -11.10 -16.75
CA ASP A 20 -2.47 -11.71 -16.40
C ASP A 20 -1.35 -10.72 -16.07
N LYS A 21 -1.68 -9.44 -15.81
CA LYS A 21 -0.73 -8.42 -15.41
C LYS A 21 -1.25 -7.61 -14.23
N LEU A 22 -0.38 -7.32 -13.27
CA LEU A 22 -0.68 -6.40 -12.17
C LEU A 22 -0.75 -4.97 -12.66
N LYS A 23 -1.86 -4.28 -12.40
CA LYS A 23 -2.10 -2.88 -12.77
C LYS A 23 -2.80 -2.14 -11.64
N ILE A 24 -2.61 -0.82 -11.59
CA ILE A 24 -3.37 0.02 -10.65
C ILE A 24 -4.76 0.22 -11.25
N ILE A 25 -5.78 -0.40 -10.66
CA ILE A 25 -7.17 -0.15 -11.02
C ILE A 25 -7.71 0.96 -10.13
N SER A 26 -7.87 2.16 -10.68
CA SER A 26 -8.14 3.40 -9.94
C SER A 26 -9.30 3.31 -8.93
N PHE A 27 -10.40 2.64 -9.26
CA PHE A 27 -11.54 2.49 -8.36
C PHE A 27 -11.19 1.68 -7.11
N TYR A 28 -10.49 0.55 -7.28
CA TYR A 28 -10.07 -0.29 -6.17
C TYR A 28 -8.93 0.34 -5.38
N ALA A 29 -7.95 0.93 -6.04
CA ALA A 29 -6.85 1.63 -5.38
C ALA A 29 -7.34 2.79 -4.50
N LYS A 30 -8.36 3.55 -4.92
CA LYS A 30 -8.98 4.61 -4.09
C LYS A 30 -9.64 4.03 -2.84
N LYS A 31 -10.38 2.93 -2.97
CA LYS A 31 -11.02 2.25 -1.83
C LYS A 31 -9.97 1.69 -0.87
N ALA A 32 -8.94 1.01 -1.40
CA ALA A 32 -7.86 0.41 -0.64
C ALA A 32 -7.07 1.45 0.17
N ARG A 33 -6.83 2.65 -0.39
CA ARG A 33 -6.22 3.76 0.37
C ARG A 33 -7.04 4.16 1.58
N GLY A 34 -8.37 4.27 1.44
CA GLY A 34 -9.25 4.55 2.58
C GLY A 34 -9.19 3.43 3.63
N SER A 35 -9.22 2.17 3.20
CA SER A 35 -9.08 1.02 4.09
C SER A 35 -7.73 0.96 4.79
N MET A 36 -6.65 1.35 4.12
CA MET A 36 -5.32 1.43 4.71
C MET A 36 -5.27 2.46 5.83
N VAL A 37 -5.89 3.63 5.64
CA VAL A 37 -6.02 4.63 6.72
C VAL A 37 -6.79 4.05 7.90
N LYS A 38 -7.89 3.34 7.64
CA LYS A 38 -8.66 2.66 8.69
C LYS A 38 -7.80 1.62 9.43
N TYR A 39 -7.06 0.78 8.71
CA TYR A 39 -6.16 -0.22 9.29
C TYR A 39 -5.09 0.42 10.19
N ILE A 40 -4.48 1.52 9.73
CA ILE A 40 -3.48 2.25 10.53
C ILE A 40 -4.05 2.69 11.88
N VAL A 41 -5.28 3.20 11.89
CA VAL A 41 -5.95 3.64 13.12
C VAL A 41 -6.39 2.45 13.96
N ASP A 42 -7.03 1.43 13.36
CA ASP A 42 -7.58 0.28 14.08
C ASP A 42 -6.49 -0.60 14.73
N LYS A 43 -5.30 -0.69 14.11
CA LYS A 43 -4.18 -1.52 14.58
C LYS A 43 -3.05 -0.72 15.22
N ASP A 44 -3.24 0.59 15.39
CA ASP A 44 -2.24 1.52 15.94
C ASP A 44 -0.86 1.39 15.27
N VAL A 45 -0.84 1.28 13.93
CA VAL A 45 0.37 1.07 13.13
C VAL A 45 1.37 2.21 13.35
N LYS A 46 2.59 1.88 13.77
CA LYS A 46 3.67 2.87 14.00
C LYS A 46 4.83 2.73 13.05
N THR A 47 5.08 1.53 12.54
CA THR A 47 6.25 1.23 11.72
C THR A 47 5.87 0.79 10.32
N LEU A 48 6.84 0.83 9.40
CA LEU A 48 6.67 0.29 8.05
C LEU A 48 6.39 -1.21 8.07
N GLU A 49 6.93 -1.94 9.06
CA GLU A 49 6.74 -3.39 9.16
C GLU A 49 5.31 -3.72 9.57
N ASP A 50 4.72 -2.96 10.49
CA ASP A 50 3.30 -3.07 10.86
C ASP A 50 2.37 -2.81 9.65
N LEU A 51 2.76 -1.87 8.79
CA LEU A 51 2.02 -1.53 7.58
C LEU A 51 1.98 -2.69 6.57
N LYS A 52 3.04 -3.51 6.51
CA LYS A 52 3.08 -4.69 5.63
C LYS A 52 2.08 -5.77 6.05
N GLY A 53 1.59 -5.73 7.29
CA GLY A 53 0.54 -6.61 7.80
C GLY A 53 -0.87 -6.28 7.28
N PHE A 54 -1.03 -5.22 6.50
CA PHE A 54 -2.34 -4.85 5.93
C PHE A 54 -2.91 -5.98 5.06
N ASP A 55 -4.12 -6.42 5.42
CA ASP A 55 -4.82 -7.57 4.83
C ASP A 55 -6.27 -7.27 4.42
N TYR A 56 -6.65 -5.99 4.29
CA TYR A 56 -8.04 -5.62 4.00
C TYR A 56 -8.34 -5.66 2.51
N ASN A 57 -9.61 -5.95 2.19
CA ASN A 57 -10.12 -5.98 0.80
C ASN A 57 -9.37 -6.95 -0.12
N ASP A 58 -8.85 -8.04 0.43
CA ASP A 58 -8.13 -9.11 -0.28
C ASP A 58 -6.74 -8.68 -0.79
N TYR A 59 -6.24 -7.52 -0.36
CA TYR A 59 -4.87 -7.12 -0.64
C TYR A 59 -3.90 -7.80 0.31
N THR A 60 -2.74 -8.18 -0.21
CA THR A 60 -1.60 -8.66 0.58
C THR A 60 -0.31 -7.96 0.17
N PHE A 61 0.62 -7.81 1.11
CA PHE A 61 1.94 -7.25 0.81
C PHE A 61 2.72 -8.19 -0.12
N SER A 62 3.32 -7.62 -1.17
CA SER A 62 4.18 -8.34 -2.10
C SER A 62 5.59 -7.78 -2.09
N ASP A 63 6.52 -8.52 -1.49
CA ASP A 63 7.94 -8.17 -1.50
C ASP A 63 8.52 -8.22 -2.93
N SER A 64 8.15 -9.24 -3.70
CA SER A 64 8.62 -9.43 -5.09
C SER A 64 8.24 -8.28 -6.03
N HIS A 65 7.15 -7.57 -5.75
CA HIS A 65 6.71 -6.42 -6.55
C HIS A 65 7.06 -5.07 -5.91
N THR A 66 7.65 -5.07 -4.71
CA THR A 66 8.09 -3.87 -3.99
C THR A 66 9.53 -3.55 -4.37
N SER A 67 9.72 -2.61 -5.30
CA SER A 67 11.07 -2.20 -5.72
C SER A 67 11.71 -1.17 -4.79
N LYS A 68 10.90 -0.33 -4.12
CA LYS A 68 11.39 0.67 -3.18
C LYS A 68 10.78 0.45 -1.81
N LYS A 69 11.61 0.51 -0.77
CA LYS A 69 11.17 0.31 0.63
C LYS A 69 10.08 1.30 1.06
N ASN A 70 10.08 2.50 0.49
CA ASN A 70 9.09 3.55 0.78
C ASN A 70 7.82 3.44 -0.08
N GLU A 71 7.75 2.51 -1.03
CA GLU A 71 6.57 2.27 -1.88
C GLU A 71 6.13 0.81 -1.74
N PRO A 72 5.66 0.38 -0.55
CA PRO A 72 5.22 -1.00 -0.36
C PRO A 72 4.07 -1.32 -1.32
N VAL A 73 4.20 -2.41 -2.07
CA VAL A 73 3.22 -2.84 -3.05
C VAL A 73 2.31 -3.89 -2.44
N PHE A 74 1.02 -3.63 -2.50
CA PHE A 74 -0.04 -4.54 -2.11
C PHE A 74 -0.75 -5.03 -3.36
N ILE A 75 -0.92 -6.34 -3.48
CA ILE A 75 -1.49 -7.01 -4.64
C ILE A 75 -2.79 -7.71 -4.28
N ARG A 76 -3.71 -7.74 -5.24
CA ARG A 76 -4.96 -8.49 -5.23
C ARG A 76 -5.17 -9.15 -6.59
#